data_AF-A0A2T1BXQ0-F1
#
_entry.id   AF-A0A2T1BXQ0-F1
#
_cell.length_a   1.000
_cell.length_b   1.000
_cell.length_c   1.000
_cell.angle_alpha   90.00
_cell.angle_beta   90.00
_cell.angle_gamma   90.00
#
_symmetry.space_group_name_H-M   'P 1'
#
loop_
_entity.id
_entity.type
_entity.pdbx_description
1 polymer ?
#
loop_
_entity_poly.entity_id
_entity_poly.type
_entity_poly.pdbx_seq_one_letter_code
_entity_poly.pdbx_strand_id
1 'polypeptide(L)'
;MELKIVWQQSSNDPENVNNLAAIAQWWMSLNGKEVAWCQRLISPGQDLDTINWEPQKFDEKFLINNPQLRGITLYWMKPGVIVEKNTTPEKLVLNNLHQQLYIYPKSQPGVVYRVGFPEIKYQTLELQNPQVELKMMGDRYFLILTDQEQKVIVKSVISTADIEKLQEPLS
;
A
#
# COMPACT_ATOMS: atom_id res chain seq x y z
N MET A 1 -12.18 7.13 5.90
CA MET A 1 -11.28 7.35 4.75
C MET A 1 -11.62 6.31 3.70
N GLU A 2 -11.75 6.72 2.44
CA GLU A 2 -11.97 5.77 1.35
C GLU A 2 -10.76 4.84 1.17
N LEU A 3 -11.02 3.55 1.02
CA LEU A 3 -9.98 2.53 0.88
C LEU A 3 -9.24 2.64 -0.47
N LYS A 4 -9.96 3.04 -1.52
CA LYS A 4 -9.43 3.25 -2.87
C LYS A 4 -9.92 4.61 -3.39
N ILE A 5 -9.02 5.49 -3.80
CA ILE A 5 -9.32 6.75 -4.50
C ILE A 5 -9.06 6.54 -5.98
N VAL A 6 -10.02 6.88 -6.83
CA VAL A 6 -9.93 6.66 -8.28
C VAL A 6 -9.99 7.99 -9.01
N TRP A 7 -9.01 8.23 -9.88
CA TRP A 7 -9.06 9.30 -10.87
C TRP A 7 -9.05 8.70 -12.27
N GLN A 8 -9.87 9.26 -13.17
CA GLN A 8 -9.89 8.86 -14.57
C GLN A 8 -10.04 10.06 -15.49
N GLN A 9 -9.26 10.08 -16.57
CA GLN A 9 -9.35 11.10 -17.60
C GLN A 9 -10.75 11.10 -18.22
N SER A 10 -11.35 12.28 -18.37
CA SER A 10 -12.69 12.47 -18.94
C SER A 10 -13.84 11.81 -18.15
N SER A 11 -13.64 11.51 -16.86
CA SER A 11 -14.73 11.09 -15.98
C SER A 11 -15.69 12.24 -15.68
N ASN A 12 -16.99 11.94 -15.58
CA ASN A 12 -18.04 12.86 -15.13
C ASN A 12 -18.27 12.80 -13.61
N ASP A 13 -17.45 12.02 -12.90
CA ASP A 13 -17.51 11.95 -11.43
C ASP A 13 -17.16 13.32 -10.81
N PRO A 14 -18.05 13.92 -10.00
CA PRO A 14 -17.78 15.20 -9.36
C PRO A 14 -16.55 15.18 -8.44
N GLU A 15 -16.19 14.03 -7.86
CA GLU A 15 -15.02 13.90 -6.99
C GLU A 15 -13.72 13.73 -7.77
N ASN A 16 -13.76 13.57 -9.09
CA ASN A 16 -12.57 13.28 -9.90
C ASN A 16 -11.47 14.35 -9.71
N VAL A 17 -11.85 15.63 -9.60
CA VAL A 17 -10.88 16.72 -9.35
C VAL A 17 -10.24 16.59 -7.96
N ASN A 18 -11.03 16.30 -6.94
CA ASN A 18 -10.55 16.09 -5.56
C ASN A 18 -9.66 14.85 -5.48
N ASN A 19 -10.04 13.77 -6.18
CA ASN A 19 -9.28 12.52 -6.25
C ASN A 19 -7.92 12.75 -6.88
N LEU A 20 -7.83 13.52 -7.98
CA LEU A 20 -6.54 13.87 -8.57
C LEU A 20 -5.67 14.66 -7.59
N ALA A 21 -6.25 15.62 -6.87
CA ALA A 21 -5.53 16.42 -5.89
C ALA A 21 -4.98 15.56 -4.74
N ALA A 22 -5.79 14.63 -4.21
CA ALA A 22 -5.36 13.69 -3.17
C ALA A 22 -4.23 12.77 -3.66
N ILE A 23 -4.36 12.22 -4.88
CA ILE A 23 -3.32 11.39 -5.50
C ILE A 23 -2.05 12.21 -5.74
N ALA A 24 -2.17 13.48 -6.15
CA ALA A 24 -1.03 14.38 -6.34
C ALA A 24 -0.26 14.61 -5.04
N GLN A 25 -0.98 14.90 -3.94
CA GLN A 25 -0.39 15.07 -2.62
C GLN A 25 0.34 13.80 -2.18
N TRP A 26 -0.30 12.63 -2.35
CA TRP A 26 0.31 11.36 -2.03
C TRP A 26 1.58 11.12 -2.87
N TRP A 27 1.54 11.34 -4.17
CA TRP A 27 2.67 11.21 -5.09
C TRP A 27 3.86 12.09 -4.68
N MET A 28 3.61 13.37 -4.42
CA MET A 28 4.64 14.32 -3.97
C MET A 28 5.24 13.91 -2.62
N SER A 29 4.45 13.27 -1.75
CA SER A 29 4.91 12.79 -0.44
C SER A 29 5.93 11.65 -0.52
N LEU A 30 6.11 11.03 -1.69
CA LEU A 30 7.11 10.00 -1.92
C LEU A 30 8.54 10.57 -2.01
N ASN A 31 8.70 11.90 -2.12
CA ASN A 31 10.00 12.52 -2.31
C ASN A 31 11.04 12.06 -1.27
N GLY A 32 12.17 11.54 -1.77
CA GLY A 32 13.28 11.04 -0.95
C GLY A 32 13.02 9.68 -0.29
N LYS A 33 11.91 9.00 -0.59
CA LYS A 33 11.57 7.69 -0.02
C LYS A 33 11.91 6.57 -1.01
N GLU A 34 12.25 5.40 -0.48
CA GLU A 34 12.39 4.20 -1.30
C GLU A 34 10.99 3.75 -1.74
N VAL A 35 10.84 3.41 -3.02
CA VAL A 35 9.61 2.89 -3.60
C VAL A 35 9.88 1.58 -4.31
N ALA A 36 8.90 0.67 -4.27
CA ALA A 36 8.83 -0.46 -5.17
C ALA A 36 8.06 -0.04 -6.43
N TRP A 37 8.65 -0.27 -7.60
CA TRP A 37 8.06 0.00 -8.90
C TRP A 37 7.88 -1.31 -9.65
N CYS A 38 6.63 -1.74 -9.83
CA CYS A 38 6.30 -2.97 -10.54
C CYS A 38 5.57 -2.64 -11.85
N GLN A 39 5.78 -3.46 -12.89
CA GLN A 39 5.07 -3.36 -14.17
C GLN A 39 4.40 -4.69 -14.51
N ARG A 40 3.11 -4.67 -14.87
CA ARG A 40 2.39 -5.86 -15.36
C ARG A 40 1.68 -5.57 -16.67
N LEU A 41 1.61 -6.59 -17.52
CA LEU A 41 0.73 -6.60 -18.68
C LEU A 41 -0.68 -6.95 -18.20
N ILE A 42 -1.67 -6.25 -18.73
CA ILE A 42 -3.08 -6.47 -18.40
C ILE A 42 -3.92 -6.61 -19.67
N SER A 43 -4.96 -7.41 -19.55
CA SER A 43 -6.04 -7.43 -20.55
C SER A 43 -6.99 -6.26 -20.33
N PRO A 44 -7.67 -5.75 -21.38
CA PRO A 44 -8.68 -4.71 -21.22
C PRO A 44 -9.74 -5.12 -20.19
N GLY A 45 -9.99 -4.24 -19.21
CA GLY A 45 -10.98 -4.48 -18.15
C GLY A 45 -10.58 -5.50 -17.08
N GLN A 46 -9.32 -5.97 -17.07
CA GLN A 46 -8.83 -6.85 -16.01
C GLN A 46 -8.89 -6.14 -14.65
N ASP A 47 -9.44 -6.84 -13.66
CA ASP A 47 -9.52 -6.36 -12.28
C ASP A 47 -8.13 -6.37 -11.62
N LEU A 48 -7.82 -5.30 -10.88
CA LEU A 48 -6.56 -5.13 -10.15
C LEU A 48 -6.31 -6.27 -9.18
N ASP A 49 -7.36 -6.76 -8.54
CA ASP A 49 -7.28 -7.79 -7.50
C ASP A 49 -6.98 -9.19 -8.11
N THR A 50 -7.01 -9.32 -9.44
CA THR A 50 -6.65 -10.56 -10.17
C THR A 50 -5.22 -10.55 -10.74
N ILE A 51 -4.51 -9.42 -10.65
CA ILE A 51 -3.16 -9.29 -11.21
C ILE A 51 -2.15 -9.96 -10.27
N ASN A 52 -1.29 -10.82 -10.84
CA ASN A 52 -0.20 -11.42 -10.09
C ASN A 52 0.95 -10.41 -9.89
N TRP A 53 1.13 -9.96 -8.66
CA TRP A 53 2.17 -9.01 -8.26
C TRP A 53 3.44 -9.67 -7.68
N GLU A 54 3.59 -10.99 -7.79
CA GLU A 54 4.85 -11.67 -7.42
C GLU A 54 6.05 -11.05 -8.15
N PRO A 55 7.22 -10.93 -7.52
CA PRO A 55 8.38 -10.25 -8.09
C PRO A 55 8.75 -10.72 -9.50
N GLN A 56 8.93 -9.78 -10.43
CA GLN A 56 9.35 -10.04 -11.81
C GLN A 56 10.65 -9.30 -12.16
N LYS A 57 11.28 -9.71 -13.27
CA LYS A 57 12.59 -9.21 -13.73
C LYS A 57 12.67 -7.68 -13.88
N PHE A 58 11.54 -7.02 -14.17
CA PHE A 58 11.47 -5.57 -14.38
C PHE A 58 10.98 -4.79 -13.15
N ASP A 59 10.77 -5.47 -12.02
CA ASP A 59 10.44 -4.80 -10.78
C ASP A 59 11.70 -4.16 -10.20
N GLU A 60 11.57 -2.90 -9.78
CA GLU A 60 12.70 -2.11 -9.30
C GLU A 60 12.40 -1.56 -7.90
N LYS A 61 13.47 -1.34 -7.13
CA LYS A 61 13.42 -0.54 -5.91
C LYS A 61 14.41 0.61 -6.05
N PHE A 62 13.96 1.83 -5.78
CA PHE A 62 14.83 3.00 -5.85
C PHE A 62 14.27 4.15 -4.99
N LEU A 63 15.14 5.10 -4.61
CA LEU A 63 14.71 6.36 -4.00
C LEU A 63 14.09 7.26 -5.07
N ILE A 64 12.83 7.63 -4.91
CA ILE A 64 12.18 8.54 -5.84
C ILE A 64 12.49 9.99 -5.49
N ASN A 65 12.98 10.76 -6.45
CA ASN A 65 13.37 12.15 -6.28
C ASN A 65 12.45 13.09 -7.05
N ASN A 66 12.09 14.22 -6.43
CA ASN A 66 11.25 15.27 -6.98
C ASN A 66 9.99 14.76 -7.72
N PRO A 67 9.17 13.88 -7.10
CA PRO A 67 7.90 13.51 -7.68
C PRO A 67 6.99 14.73 -7.78
N GLN A 68 6.45 14.99 -8.97
CA GLN A 68 5.54 16.11 -9.24
C GLN A 68 4.36 15.67 -10.10
N LEU A 69 3.24 16.37 -9.98
CA LEU A 69 2.14 16.32 -10.94
C LEU A 69 2.08 17.65 -11.70
N ARG A 70 2.20 17.62 -13.03
CA ARG A 70 2.01 18.81 -13.88
C ARG A 70 0.84 18.54 -14.83
N GLY A 71 -0.28 19.22 -14.61
CA GLY A 71 -1.56 18.86 -15.22
C GLY A 71 -2.02 17.50 -14.69
N ILE A 72 -2.06 16.50 -15.57
CA ILE A 72 -2.36 15.10 -15.20
C ILE A 72 -1.12 14.20 -15.27
N THR A 73 0.02 14.72 -15.73
CA THR A 73 1.23 13.94 -15.98
C THR A 73 2.07 13.84 -14.70
N LEU A 74 2.43 12.62 -14.33
CA LEU A 74 3.33 12.33 -13.21
C LEU A 74 4.77 12.44 -13.68
N TYR A 75 5.61 13.14 -12.91
CA TYR A 75 7.04 13.31 -13.13
C TYR A 75 7.82 12.80 -11.92
N TRP A 76 9.02 12.27 -12.14
CA TRP A 76 9.95 11.84 -11.08
C TRP A 76 11.38 11.68 -11.62
N MET A 77 12.35 11.53 -10.71
CA MET A 77 13.73 11.19 -11.04
C MET A 77 14.19 9.95 -10.26
N LYS A 78 15.06 9.16 -10.88
CA LYS A 78 15.82 8.08 -10.21
C LYS A 78 17.14 8.63 -9.67
N PRO A 79 17.73 8.03 -8.62
CA PRO A 79 19.00 8.48 -8.06
C PRO A 79 20.13 8.36 -9.09
N GLY A 80 21.01 9.37 -9.15
CA GLY A 80 22.14 9.38 -10.07
C GLY A 80 21.77 9.58 -11.56
N VAL A 81 20.49 9.77 -11.88
CA VAL A 81 20.02 10.02 -13.24
C VAL A 81 19.54 11.46 -13.36
N ILE A 82 20.14 12.24 -14.26
CA ILE A 82 19.79 13.65 -14.51
C ILE A 82 18.46 13.78 -15.28
N VAL A 83 18.04 12.71 -15.96
CA VAL A 83 16.86 12.71 -16.81
C VAL A 83 15.58 12.50 -15.99
N GLU A 84 14.69 13.49 -16.03
CA GLU A 84 13.32 13.41 -15.50
C GLU A 84 12.50 12.38 -16.29
N LYS A 85 11.88 11.45 -15.56
CA LYS A 85 10.93 10.47 -16.09
C LYS A 85 9.51 11.01 -15.92
N ASN A 86 8.63 10.60 -16.81
CA ASN A 86 7.23 10.97 -16.74
C ASN A 86 6.30 9.92 -17.34
N THR A 87 5.04 9.98 -16.96
CA THR A 87 3.95 9.22 -17.58
C THR A 87 2.64 9.99 -17.47
N THR A 88 1.89 10.05 -18.57
CA THR A 88 0.54 10.62 -18.59
C THR A 88 -0.47 9.48 -18.43
N PRO A 89 -1.17 9.39 -17.29
CA PRO A 89 -2.17 8.36 -17.05
C PRO A 89 -3.49 8.66 -17.76
N GLU A 90 -4.19 7.60 -18.18
CA GLU A 90 -5.62 7.65 -18.47
C GLU A 90 -6.45 7.35 -17.20
N LYS A 91 -5.88 6.60 -16.25
CA LYS A 91 -6.48 6.26 -14.96
C LYS A 91 -5.42 6.13 -13.87
N LEU A 92 -5.77 6.53 -12.65
CA LEU A 92 -5.00 6.35 -11.44
C LEU A 92 -5.90 5.71 -10.38
N VAL A 93 -5.36 4.75 -9.62
CA VAL A 93 -6.04 4.17 -8.46
C VAL A 93 -5.08 4.19 -7.29
N LEU A 94 -5.38 4.98 -6.26
CA LEU A 94 -4.61 4.98 -5.02
C LEU A 94 -5.30 4.09 -3.99
N ASN A 95 -4.61 3.04 -3.58
CA ASN A 95 -5.01 2.20 -2.45
C ASN A 95 -4.37 2.77 -1.18
N ASN A 96 -5.19 3.39 -0.33
CA ASN A 96 -4.73 4.05 0.89
C ASN A 96 -4.33 3.04 1.97
N LEU A 97 -4.91 1.84 1.99
CA LEU A 97 -4.57 0.82 2.97
C LEU A 97 -3.13 0.31 2.75
N HIS A 98 -2.80 0.03 1.49
CA HIS A 98 -1.49 -0.52 1.13
C HIS A 98 -0.46 0.55 0.76
N GLN A 99 -0.87 1.82 0.69
CA GLN A 99 -0.02 2.93 0.21
C GLN A 99 0.58 2.62 -1.16
N GLN A 100 -0.30 2.28 -2.11
CA GLN A 100 0.05 1.87 -3.47
C GLN A 100 -0.76 2.65 -4.50
N LEU A 101 -0.08 3.23 -5.47
CA LEU A 101 -0.66 3.88 -6.64
C LEU A 101 -0.52 2.99 -7.87
N TYR A 102 -1.66 2.67 -8.47
CA TYR A 102 -1.75 2.00 -9.76
C TYR A 102 -1.90 3.05 -10.85
N ILE A 103 -1.03 2.98 -11.85
CA ILE A 103 -0.93 3.95 -12.94
C ILE A 103 -1.23 3.23 -14.25
N TYR A 104 -2.29 3.63 -14.93
CA TYR A 104 -2.66 3.16 -16.26
C TYR A 104 -2.20 4.21 -17.28
N PRO A 105 -1.06 4.01 -17.95
CA PRO A 105 -0.50 4.98 -18.89
C PRO A 105 -1.33 5.06 -20.18
N LYS A 106 -1.70 6.27 -20.59
CA LYS A 106 -2.41 6.50 -21.86
C LYS A 106 -1.64 6.01 -23.09
N SER A 107 -0.31 6.04 -23.04
CA SER A 107 0.56 5.60 -24.14
C SER A 107 0.65 4.06 -24.25
N GLN A 108 0.26 3.31 -23.22
CA GLN A 108 0.42 1.85 -23.17
C GLN A 108 -0.81 1.19 -22.48
N PRO A 109 -1.97 1.11 -23.16
CA PRO A 109 -3.23 0.63 -22.56
C PRO A 109 -3.21 -0.83 -22.04
N GLY A 110 -2.21 -1.63 -22.44
CA GLY A 110 -2.02 -3.01 -21.97
C GLY A 110 -1.05 -3.13 -20.79
N VAL A 111 -0.66 -2.03 -20.16
CA VAL A 111 0.30 -2.00 -19.05
C VAL A 111 -0.33 -1.33 -17.85
N VAL A 112 0.00 -1.81 -16.66
CA VAL A 112 -0.22 -1.08 -15.40
C VAL A 112 1.08 -1.03 -14.61
N TYR A 113 1.38 0.14 -14.07
CA TYR A 113 2.44 0.30 -13.08
C TYR A 113 1.84 0.29 -11.68
N ARG A 114 2.51 -0.35 -10.72
CA ARG A 114 2.22 -0.23 -9.30
C ARG A 114 3.42 0.39 -8.62
N VAL A 115 3.20 1.54 -7.99
CA VAL A 115 4.21 2.28 -7.24
C VAL A 115 3.75 2.38 -5.80
N GLY A 116 4.60 2.01 -4.84
CA GLY A 116 4.25 2.14 -3.44
C GLY A 116 5.48 2.03 -2.56
N PHE A 117 5.29 2.15 -1.26
CA PHE A 117 6.35 1.78 -0.33
C PHE A 117 6.70 0.29 -0.53
N PRO A 118 7.98 -0.11 -0.38
CA PRO A 118 8.34 -1.51 -0.35
C PRO A 118 7.41 -2.21 0.64
N GLU A 119 6.65 -3.21 0.18
CA GLU A 119 5.69 -3.90 1.03
C GLU A 119 6.39 -4.35 2.32
N ILE A 120 5.93 -3.84 3.46
CA ILE A 120 6.28 -4.40 4.76
C ILE A 120 5.61 -5.77 4.76
N LYS A 121 6.39 -6.82 4.48
CA LYS A 121 5.91 -8.19 4.54
C LYS A 121 5.61 -8.51 5.99
N TYR A 122 4.35 -8.34 6.40
CA TYR A 122 3.84 -8.91 7.64
C TYR A 122 3.95 -10.43 7.52
N GLN A 123 4.69 -11.04 8.43
CA GLN A 123 4.68 -12.48 8.57
C GLN A 123 3.45 -12.83 9.42
N THR A 124 2.46 -13.46 8.79
CA THR A 124 1.32 -14.02 9.51
C THR A 124 1.74 -15.35 10.12
N LEU A 125 1.59 -15.46 11.44
CA LEU A 125 1.72 -16.72 12.15
C LEU A 125 0.32 -17.16 12.59
N GLU A 126 -0.17 -18.25 12.01
CA GLU A 126 -1.43 -18.87 12.41
C GLU A 126 -1.18 -19.79 13.61
N LEU A 127 -1.64 -19.38 14.79
CA LEU A 127 -1.60 -20.22 15.99
C LEU A 127 -2.85 -21.10 16.06
N GLN A 128 -2.68 -22.39 16.36
CA GLN A 128 -3.80 -23.32 16.53
C GLN A 128 -4.13 -23.47 18.02
N ASN A 129 -5.32 -23.02 18.41
CA ASN A 129 -5.81 -23.08 19.79
C ASN A 129 -4.78 -22.61 20.84
N PRO A 130 -4.17 -21.42 20.68
CA PRO A 130 -3.15 -20.98 21.61
C PRO A 130 -3.73 -20.81 23.02
N GLN A 131 -2.93 -21.14 24.02
CA GLN A 131 -3.19 -20.72 25.39
C GLN A 131 -3.02 -19.20 25.47
N VAL A 132 -4.08 -18.51 25.93
CA VAL A 132 -4.13 -17.06 26.04
C VAL A 132 -3.93 -16.66 27.50
N GLU A 133 -2.91 -15.86 27.77
CA GLU A 133 -2.68 -15.26 29.09
C GLU A 133 -2.57 -13.73 28.97
N LEU A 134 -3.25 -13.01 29.85
CA LEU A 134 -3.09 -11.57 30.03
C LEU A 134 -2.39 -11.29 31.36
N LYS A 135 -1.19 -10.69 31.33
CA LYS A 135 -0.43 -10.35 32.53
C LYS A 135 -0.23 -8.85 32.65
N MET A 136 -0.42 -8.32 33.85
CA MET A 136 -0.04 -6.95 34.18
C MET A 136 1.34 -6.97 34.84
N MET A 137 2.30 -6.24 34.29
CA MET A 137 3.62 -6.05 34.90
C MET A 137 3.92 -4.55 34.96
N GLY A 138 3.88 -3.99 36.17
CA GLY A 138 3.91 -2.54 36.35
C GLY A 138 2.64 -1.89 35.81
N ASP A 139 2.80 -0.92 34.93
CA ASP A 139 1.75 -0.15 34.26
C ASP A 139 1.38 -0.68 32.87
N ARG A 140 1.91 -1.85 32.47
CA ARG A 140 1.70 -2.43 31.14
C ARG A 140 0.98 -3.76 31.20
N TYR A 141 0.11 -3.97 30.22
CA TYR A 141 -0.53 -5.25 29.96
C TYR A 141 0.21 -6.02 28.88
N PHE A 142 0.41 -7.31 29.11
CA PHE A 142 1.07 -8.24 28.21
C PHE A 142 0.09 -9.33 27.81
N LEU A 143 -0.20 -9.43 26.52
CA LEU A 143 -0.90 -10.56 25.92
C LEU A 143 0.14 -11.60 25.51
N ILE A 144 -0.02 -12.82 26.02
CA ILE A 144 0.83 -13.96 25.71
C ILE A 144 -0.04 -15.02 25.05
N LEU A 145 0.34 -15.43 23.86
CA LEU A 145 -0.28 -16.53 23.12
C LEU A 145 0.75 -17.66 22.99
N THR A 146 0.43 -18.83 23.52
CA THR A 146 1.33 -19.99 23.49
C THR A 146 0.70 -21.13 22.70
N ASP A 147 1.32 -21.50 21.59
CA ASP A 147 0.98 -22.69 20.82
C ASP A 147 2.02 -23.78 21.10
N GLN A 148 1.59 -24.81 21.84
CA GLN A 148 2.47 -25.91 22.27
C GLN A 148 2.81 -26.85 21.11
N GLU A 149 1.91 -27.01 20.13
CA GLU A 149 2.09 -27.91 19.00
C GLU A 149 3.11 -27.34 18.02
N GLN A 150 2.97 -26.05 17.70
CA GLN A 150 3.91 -25.31 16.86
C GLN A 150 5.19 -24.90 17.61
N LYS A 151 5.21 -25.03 18.95
CA LYS A 151 6.28 -24.58 19.83
C LYS A 151 6.58 -23.09 19.68
N VAL A 152 5.54 -22.27 19.58
CA VAL A 152 5.66 -20.82 19.42
C VAL A 152 5.02 -20.09 20.61
N ILE A 153 5.70 -19.03 21.07
CA ILE A 153 5.18 -18.09 22.06
C ILE A 153 5.22 -16.68 21.46
N VAL A 154 4.05 -16.06 21.32
CA VAL A 154 3.90 -14.66 20.93
C VAL A 154 3.64 -13.83 22.17
N LYS A 155 4.44 -12.77 22.37
CA LYS A 155 4.26 -11.81 23.48
C LYS A 155 4.08 -10.42 22.92
N SER A 156 3.01 -9.76 23.31
CA SER A 156 2.70 -8.39 22.89
C SER A 156 2.37 -7.51 24.09
N VAL A 157 2.80 -6.25 24.05
CA VAL A 157 2.32 -5.22 24.98
C VAL A 157 1.04 -4.65 24.40
N ILE A 158 -0.03 -4.64 25.17
CA ILE A 158 -1.35 -4.16 24.72
C ILE A 158 -1.83 -2.99 25.59
N SER A 159 -2.61 -2.09 24.99
CA SER A 159 -3.21 -0.97 25.70
C SER A 159 -4.54 -1.36 26.36
N THR A 160 -5.01 -0.57 27.31
CA THR A 160 -6.36 -0.75 27.90
C THR A 160 -7.47 -0.65 26.86
N ALA A 161 -7.34 0.27 25.90
CA ALA A 161 -8.29 0.41 24.79
C ALA A 161 -8.36 -0.85 23.90
N ASP A 162 -7.24 -1.57 23.74
CA ASP A 162 -7.24 -2.82 22.97
C ASP A 162 -7.83 -3.98 23.76
N ILE A 163 -7.72 -3.98 25.10
CA ILE A 163 -8.40 -4.95 25.97
C ILE A 163 -9.92 -4.81 25.84
N GLU A 164 -10.43 -3.58 25.86
CA GLU A 164 -11.87 -3.30 25.72
C GLU A 164 -12.41 -3.85 24.38
N LYS A 165 -11.67 -3.64 23.28
CA LYS A 165 -12.02 -4.20 21.96
C LYS A 165 -12.01 -5.72 21.93
N LEU A 166 -11.17 -6.39 22.72
CA LEU A 166 -11.16 -7.86 22.81
C LEU A 166 -12.39 -8.40 23.58
N GLN A 167 -13.03 -7.58 24.40
CA GLN A 167 -14.21 -7.95 25.20
C GLN A 167 -15.53 -7.68 24.46
N GLU A 168 -15.55 -6.76 23.50
CA GLU A 168 -16.73 -6.38 22.72
C GLU A 168 -17.43 -7.57 22.02
N PRO A 169 -16.73 -8.55 21.39
CA PRO A 169 -17.37 -9.68 20.73
C PRO A 169 -17.92 -10.75 21.71
N LEU A 170 -17.63 -10.63 23.00
CA LEU A 170 -18.00 -11.58 24.06
C LEU A 170 -19.15 -11.09 24.94
N SER A 171 -19.69 -9.91 24.62
CA SER A 171 -20.83 -9.25 25.30
C SER A 171 -22.13 -9.47 24.53
#